data_AF-K1ZGK1-F1
#
_entry.id   AF-K1ZGK1-F1
#
_cell.length_a   1.000
_cell.length_b   1.000
_cell.length_c   1.000
_cell.angle_alpha   90.00
_cell.angle_beta   90.00
_cell.angle_gamma   90.00
#
_symmetry.space_group_name_H-M   'P 1'
#
loop_
_entity.id
_entity.type
_entity.pdbx_description
1 polymer ?
#
loop_
_entity_poly.entity_id
_entity_poly.type
_entity_poly.pdbx_seq_one_letter_code
_entity_poly.pdbx_strand_id
1 'polypeptide(L)'
;MSNYKIAIVGPKDTVLGFKAVGLEAHSALDRDQAVEKLYKLKAAKQEGSEKPQYAIIFIIEYLAMQIPEADHKKLTSSTMPAIIPIPGPKGTTGFGMRRISGIVEKAVGSDILGDK
;
A
#
# COMPACT_ATOMS: atom_id res chain seq x y z
N MET A 1 17.84 -6.31 17.68
CA MET A 1 16.62 -6.75 16.97
C MET A 1 16.34 -5.76 15.85
N SER A 2 16.11 -6.22 14.61
CA SER A 2 15.68 -5.33 13.52
C SER A 2 14.20 -5.01 13.73
N ASN A 3 13.89 -3.77 14.12
CA ASN A 3 12.51 -3.34 14.36
C ASN A 3 11.92 -2.80 13.05
N TYR A 4 11.16 -3.62 12.32
CA TYR A 4 10.45 -3.15 11.14
C TYR A 4 9.25 -2.30 11.56
N LYS A 5 9.10 -1.15 10.91
CA LYS A 5 7.95 -0.27 11.11
C LYS A 5 6.79 -0.64 10.20
N ILE A 6 5.61 -0.16 10.55
CA ILE A 6 4.41 -0.19 9.71
C ILE A 6 4.03 1.26 9.41
N ALA A 7 3.82 1.57 8.14
CA ALA A 7 3.36 2.88 7.71
C ALA A 7 1.91 2.82 7.18
N ILE A 8 1.24 3.97 7.18
CA ILE A 8 -0.05 4.16 6.51
C ILE A 8 -0.05 5.46 5.72
N VAL A 9 -0.53 5.41 4.48
CA VAL A 9 -0.60 6.54 3.53
C VAL A 9 -2.05 6.87 3.19
N GLY A 10 -2.45 8.12 3.40
CA GLY A 10 -3.80 8.58 3.10
C GLY A 10 -4.11 9.99 3.61
N PRO A 11 -5.37 10.44 3.52
CA PRO A 11 -5.77 11.75 4.04
C PRO A 11 -5.45 11.88 5.52
N LYS A 12 -4.97 13.06 5.92
CA LYS A 12 -4.54 13.33 7.30
C LYS A 12 -5.63 13.00 8.32
N ASP A 13 -6.87 13.39 8.07
CA ASP A 13 -8.04 13.11 8.92
C ASP A 13 -8.34 11.60 9.05
N THR A 14 -8.04 10.82 8.01
CA THR A 14 -8.23 9.37 7.99
C THR A 14 -7.10 8.63 8.71
N VAL A 15 -5.84 9.01 8.46
CA VAL A 15 -4.69 8.20 8.89
C VAL A 15 -4.14 8.56 10.27
N LEU A 16 -4.46 9.75 10.80
CA LEU A 16 -3.88 10.20 12.07
C LEU A 16 -4.23 9.29 13.25
N GLY A 17 -5.43 8.70 13.25
CA GLY A 17 -5.88 7.79 14.31
C GLY A 17 -5.02 6.53 14.44
N PHE A 18 -4.34 6.11 13.36
CA PHE A 18 -3.48 4.94 13.36
C PHE A 18 -2.14 5.16 14.10
N LYS A 19 -1.77 6.41 14.40
CA LYS A 19 -0.61 6.69 15.26
C LYS A 19 -0.79 6.12 16.66
N ALA A 20 -2.03 6.10 17.18
CA ALA A 20 -2.33 5.58 18.51
C ALA A 20 -2.04 4.08 18.65
N VAL A 21 -2.08 3.33 17.54
CA VAL A 21 -1.77 1.89 17.49
C VAL A 21 -0.37 1.60 16.94
N GLY A 22 0.50 2.62 16.86
CA GLY A 22 1.92 2.46 16.53
C GLY A 22 2.28 2.49 15.03
N LEU A 23 1.37 2.90 14.15
CA LEU A 23 1.69 3.08 12.73
C LEU A 23 2.27 4.47 12.45
N GLU A 24 3.22 4.55 11.53
CA GLU A 24 3.75 5.82 11.03
C GLU A 24 2.80 6.38 9.94
N ALA A 25 2.07 7.45 10.28
CA ALA A 25 1.08 8.02 9.38
C ALA A 25 1.68 9.10 8.46
N HIS A 26 1.50 8.92 7.15
CA HIS A 26 1.94 9.84 6.10
C HIS A 26 0.73 10.39 5.33
N SER A 27 0.59 11.71 5.31
CA SER A 27 -0.50 12.37 4.61
C SER A 27 -0.29 12.36 3.10
N ALA A 28 -1.33 11.99 2.36
CA ALA A 28 -1.43 12.15 0.91
C ALA A 28 -2.90 12.42 0.54
N LEU A 29 -3.16 13.43 -0.27
CA LEU A 29 -4.51 13.82 -0.69
C LEU A 29 -4.84 13.41 -2.13
N ASP A 30 -3.81 13.24 -2.95
CA ASP A 30 -3.92 12.94 -4.36
C ASP A 30 -2.92 11.84 -4.77
N ARG A 31 -3.04 11.42 -6.03
CA ARG A 31 -2.18 10.44 -6.68
C ARG A 31 -0.70 10.78 -6.55
N ASP A 32 -0.31 12.00 -6.88
CA ASP A 32 1.10 12.37 -7.02
C ASP A 32 1.80 12.36 -5.65
N GLN A 33 1.12 12.88 -4.63
CA GLN A 33 1.56 12.79 -3.24
C GLN A 33 1.65 11.33 -2.77
N ALA A 34 0.65 10.50 -3.09
CA ALA A 34 0.65 9.09 -2.69
C ALA A 34 1.85 8.35 -3.29
N VAL A 35 2.11 8.54 -4.59
CA VAL A 35 3.25 7.95 -5.29
C VAL A 35 4.58 8.41 -4.68
N GLU A 36 4.74 9.71 -4.45
CA GLU A 36 5.94 10.28 -3.81
C GLU A 36 6.19 9.62 -2.42
N LYS A 37 5.16 9.54 -1.57
CA LYS A 37 5.29 8.92 -0.25
C LYS A 37 5.62 7.44 -0.34
N LEU A 38 4.98 6.68 -1.22
CA LEU A 38 5.24 5.25 -1.36
C LEU A 38 6.69 4.98 -1.79
N TYR A 39 7.23 5.74 -2.76
CA TYR A 39 8.63 5.61 -3.15
C TYR A 39 9.59 5.98 -2.02
N LYS A 40 9.31 7.07 -1.30
CA LYS A 40 10.12 7.49 -0.14
C LYS A 40 10.16 6.40 0.94
N LEU A 41 9.01 5.82 1.27
CA LEU A 41 8.90 4.76 2.29
C LEU A 41 9.54 3.46 1.83
N LYS A 42 9.38 3.09 0.56
CA LYS A 42 10.03 1.92 -0.03
C LYS A 42 11.56 2.04 -0.02
N ALA A 43 12.09 3.23 -0.27
CA ALA A 43 13.53 3.48 -0.27
C ALA A 43 14.13 3.65 1.13
N ALA A 44 13.30 3.80 2.17
CA ALA A 44 13.77 4.02 3.53
C ALA A 44 14.44 2.75 4.10
N LYS A 45 15.63 2.93 4.67
CA LYS A 45 16.45 1.86 5.22
C LYS A 45 16.65 2.05 6.72
N GLN A 46 16.94 0.96 7.41
CA GLN A 46 17.35 1.01 8.82
C GLN A 46 18.75 1.64 8.93
N GLU A 47 18.97 2.40 10.00
CA GLU A 47 20.27 3.06 10.23
C GLU A 47 21.40 2.02 10.33
N GLY A 48 22.48 2.22 9.59
CA GLY A 48 23.61 1.30 9.54
C GLY A 48 23.31 -0.05 8.86
N SER A 49 22.22 -0.18 8.09
CA SER A 49 21.84 -1.42 7.42
C SER A 49 21.20 -1.21 6.05
N GLU A 50 21.39 -2.18 5.14
CA GLU A 50 20.69 -2.23 3.85
C GLU A 50 19.24 -2.76 3.97
N LYS A 51 18.80 -3.09 5.19
CA LYS A 51 17.46 -3.62 5.43
C LYS A 51 16.39 -2.53 5.29
N PRO A 52 15.23 -2.83 4.66
CA PRO A 52 14.09 -1.92 4.61
C PRO A 52 13.67 -1.48 6.02
N GLN A 53 13.31 -0.19 6.15
CA GLN A 53 12.79 0.34 7.41
C GLN A 53 11.37 -0.18 7.71
N TYR A 54 10.57 -0.39 6.67
CA TYR A 54 9.18 -0.80 6.77
C TYR A 54 8.98 -2.26 6.36
N ALA A 55 8.10 -2.96 7.06
CA ALA A 55 7.59 -4.26 6.63
C ALA A 55 6.32 -4.13 5.81
N ILE A 56 5.41 -3.26 6.26
CA ILE A 56 4.09 -3.07 5.65
C ILE A 56 3.86 -1.57 5.47
N ILE A 57 3.33 -1.21 4.31
CA ILE A 57 2.81 0.12 4.02
C ILE A 57 1.35 -0.04 3.63
N PHE A 58 0.44 0.39 4.50
CA PHE A 58 -0.96 0.52 4.16
C PHE A 58 -1.18 1.77 3.32
N ILE A 59 -2.11 1.70 2.38
CA ILE A 59 -2.55 2.86 1.60
C ILE A 59 -4.08 2.85 1.51
N ILE A 60 -4.71 4.01 1.64
CA ILE A 60 -6.16 4.11 1.44
C ILE A 60 -6.52 3.74 -0.01
N GLU A 61 -7.48 2.83 -0.14
CA GLU A 61 -7.78 2.11 -1.37
C GLU A 61 -8.07 3.03 -2.57
N TYR A 62 -8.81 4.13 -2.36
CA TYR A 62 -9.14 5.06 -3.44
C TYR A 62 -7.92 5.83 -3.96
N LEU A 63 -6.85 6.00 -3.16
CA LEU A 63 -5.58 6.55 -3.63
C LEU A 63 -4.78 5.49 -4.38
N ALA A 64 -4.78 4.26 -3.89
CA ALA A 64 -4.11 3.14 -4.55
C ALA A 64 -4.66 2.90 -5.97
N MET A 65 -5.96 3.10 -6.18
CA MET A 65 -6.61 3.05 -7.49
C MET A 65 -6.06 4.07 -8.50
N GLN A 66 -5.61 5.22 -8.03
CA GLN A 66 -5.16 6.32 -8.90
C GLN A 66 -3.70 6.16 -9.31
N ILE A 67 -2.95 5.29 -8.64
CA ILE A 67 -1.54 5.04 -8.94
C ILE A 67 -1.42 4.41 -10.33
N PRO A 68 -0.56 4.94 -11.22
CA PRO A 68 -0.34 4.37 -12.55
C PRO A 68 0.19 2.93 -12.48
N GLU A 69 -0.15 2.10 -13.46
CA GLU A 69 0.29 0.69 -13.50
C GLU A 69 1.82 0.56 -13.51
N ALA A 70 2.52 1.48 -14.16
CA ALA A 70 3.98 1.53 -14.18
C ALA A 70 4.58 1.69 -12.77
N ASP A 71 3.96 2.52 -11.93
CA ASP A 71 4.37 2.71 -10.55
C ASP A 71 3.98 1.52 -9.69
N HIS A 72 2.78 0.93 -9.87
CA HIS A 72 2.41 -0.32 -9.20
C HIS A 72 3.47 -1.41 -9.40
N LYS A 73 3.91 -1.64 -10.64
CA LYS A 73 4.95 -2.63 -10.98
C LYS A 73 6.27 -2.34 -10.27
N LYS A 74 6.71 -1.09 -10.26
CA LYS A 74 7.95 -0.67 -9.59
C LYS A 74 7.84 -0.75 -8.08
N LEU A 75 6.69 -0.41 -7.51
CA LEU A 75 6.44 -0.41 -6.08
C LEU A 75 6.32 -1.85 -5.54
N THR A 76 5.75 -2.77 -6.30
CA THR A 76 5.61 -4.19 -5.90
C THR A 76 6.67 -5.12 -6.48
N SER A 77 7.77 -4.59 -7.01
CA SER A 77 8.87 -5.40 -7.57
C SER A 77 9.71 -6.14 -6.53
N SER A 78 9.62 -5.73 -5.26
CA SER A 78 10.36 -6.33 -4.15
C SER A 78 9.39 -6.90 -3.13
N THR A 79 9.80 -7.97 -2.44
CA THR A 79 8.97 -8.62 -1.40
C THR A 79 8.68 -7.69 -0.22
N MET A 80 9.61 -6.77 0.08
CA MET A 80 9.52 -5.83 1.18
C MET A 80 9.79 -4.40 0.68
N PRO A 81 9.09 -3.38 1.21
CA PRO A 81 7.89 -3.49 2.05
C PRO A 81 6.66 -3.98 1.25
N ALA A 82 5.74 -4.69 1.92
CA ALA A 82 4.45 -5.04 1.34
C ALA A 82 3.53 -3.82 1.31
N ILE A 83 3.01 -3.45 0.12
CA ILE A 83 2.09 -2.32 -0.05
C ILE A 83 0.66 -2.85 -0.18
N ILE A 84 -0.19 -2.55 0.80
CA ILE A 84 -1.51 -3.15 0.95
C ILE A 84 -2.59 -2.05 0.94
N PRO A 85 -3.52 -2.06 -0.04
CA PRO A 85 -4.65 -1.15 -0.04
C PRO A 85 -5.67 -1.55 1.04
N ILE A 86 -6.18 -0.57 1.79
CA ILE A 86 -7.24 -0.76 2.79
C ILE A 86 -8.40 0.21 2.57
N PRO A 87 -9.65 -0.18 2.86
CA PRO A 87 -10.80 0.71 2.73
C PRO A 87 -10.63 2.00 3.52
N GLY A 88 -11.16 3.09 2.98
CA GLY A 88 -11.24 4.37 3.70
C GLY A 88 -12.54 4.49 4.49
N PRO A 89 -12.77 5.64 5.16
CA PRO A 89 -14.00 5.91 5.89
C PRO A 89 -15.27 5.88 5.02
N LYS A 90 -15.13 6.11 3.72
CA LYS A 90 -16.21 6.02 2.72
C LYS A 90 -16.50 4.58 2.26
N GLY A 91 -15.85 3.59 2.86
CA GLY A 91 -15.96 2.19 2.46
C GLY A 91 -14.91 1.74 1.45
N THR A 92 -15.10 0.54 0.93
CA THR A 92 -14.23 -0.05 -0.08
C THR A 92 -14.60 0.43 -1.48
N THR A 93 -13.60 0.56 -2.35
CA THR A 93 -13.81 0.78 -3.79
C THR A 93 -13.82 -0.53 -4.58
N GLY A 94 -13.62 -1.67 -3.90
CA GLY A 94 -13.46 -3.00 -4.51
C GLY A 94 -12.15 -3.19 -5.29
N PHE A 95 -11.23 -2.23 -5.23
CA PHE A 95 -9.95 -2.30 -5.94
C PHE A 95 -9.06 -3.43 -5.44
N GLY A 96 -9.02 -3.66 -4.12
CA GLY A 96 -8.29 -4.79 -3.55
C GLY A 96 -8.78 -6.12 -4.14
N MET A 97 -10.10 -6.34 -4.14
CA MET A 97 -10.70 -7.55 -4.69
C MET A 97 -10.47 -7.68 -6.20
N ARG A 98 -10.68 -6.62 -6.98
CA ARG A 98 -10.38 -6.64 -8.43
C ARG A 98 -8.92 -6.99 -8.71
N ARG A 99 -7.99 -6.51 -7.88
CA ARG A 99 -6.57 -6.83 -8.02
C ARG A 99 -6.30 -8.30 -7.72
N ILE A 100 -6.96 -8.88 -6.72
CA ILE A 100 -6.86 -10.32 -6.42
C ILE A 100 -7.43 -11.13 -7.59
N SER A 101 -8.64 -10.83 -8.07
CA SER A 101 -9.25 -11.49 -9.24
C SER A 101 -8.32 -11.45 -10.47
N GLY A 102 -7.74 -10.29 -10.79
CA GLY A 102 -6.81 -10.18 -11.93
C GLY A 102 -5.48 -10.93 -11.74
N ILE A 103 -5.02 -11.13 -10.50
CA ILE A 103 -3.85 -11.99 -10.23
C ILE A 103 -4.22 -13.45 -10.41
N VAL A 104 -5.39 -13.85 -9.91
CA VAL A 104 -5.93 -15.20 -10.01
C VAL A 104 -6.17 -15.58 -11.47
N GLU A 105 -6.81 -14.71 -12.25
CA GLU A 105 -7.03 -14.91 -13.68
C GLU A 105 -5.71 -15.11 -14.44
N LYS A 106 -4.67 -14.32 -14.13
CA LYS A 106 -3.34 -14.49 -14.74
C LYS A 106 -2.65 -15.79 -14.35
N ALA A 107 -2.88 -16.28 -13.12
CA ALA A 107 -2.22 -17.46 -12.60
C ALA A 107 -2.93 -18.77 -13.02
N VAL A 108 -4.26 -18.75 -13.10
CA VAL A 108 -5.11 -19.93 -13.30
C VAL A 108 -5.76 -19.94 -14.69
N GLY A 109 -5.84 -18.79 -15.37
CA GLY A 109 -6.48 -18.62 -16.68
C GLY A 109 -7.98 -18.30 -16.61
N SER A 110 -8.53 -18.14 -15.41
CA SER A 110 -9.94 -17.82 -15.18
C SER A 110 -10.13 -17.13 -13.82
N ASP A 111 -11.11 -16.24 -13.71
CA ASP A 111 -11.50 -15.64 -12.43
C ASP A 111 -12.35 -16.62 -11.61
N ILE A 112 -11.70 -17.39 -10.73
CA ILE A 112 -12.38 -18.33 -9.82
C ILE A 112 -13.00 -17.65 -8.59
N LEU A 113 -12.86 -16.32 -8.44
CA LEU A 113 -13.40 -15.55 -7.31
C LEU A 113 -14.69 -14.78 -7.68
N GLY A 114 -14.97 -14.62 -8.98
CA GLY A 114 -16.09 -13.84 -9.51
C GLY A 114 -17.44 -14.57 -9.57
N ASP A 115 -17.50 -15.86 -9.23
CA ASP A 115 -18.76 -16.61 -9.23
C ASP A 115 -19.52 -16.42 -7.90
N LYS A 116 -20.38 -15.39 -7.86
CA LYS A 116 -21.68 -15.37 -7.17
C LYS A 116 -22.51 -14.14 -7.53
#